data_AF-A0A6N7FDT7-F1
#
_entry.id   AF-A0A6N7FDT7-F1
#
_cell.length_a   1.000
_cell.length_b   1.000
_cell.length_c   1.000
_cell.angle_alpha   90.00
_cell.angle_beta   90.00
_cell.angle_gamma   90.00
#
_symmetry.space_group_name_H-M   'P 1'
#
loop_
_entity.id
_entity.type
_entity.pdbx_description
1 polymer ?
#
loop_
_entity_poly.entity_id
_entity_poly.type
_entity_poly.pdbx_seq_one_letter_code
_entity_poly.pdbx_strand_id
1 'polypeptide(L)' 'MSDLHQLPADLPVPEDDGAADHLPGRPAPRITLPSTSGAAVSLAGLGRGRTVLYVYP' A
#
# COMPACT_ATOMS: atom_id res chain seq x y z
N MET A 1 11.81 -22.23 -15.36
CA MET A 1 10.62 -21.43 -15.02
C MET A 1 10.76 -21.05 -13.55
N SER A 2 10.80 -19.76 -13.22
CA SER A 2 10.94 -19.33 -11.81
C SER A 2 9.62 -19.51 -11.07
N ASP A 3 9.70 -19.98 -9.82
CA ASP A 3 8.58 -20.00 -8.88
C ASP A 3 8.34 -18.56 -8.38
N LEU A 4 7.15 -18.01 -8.65
CA LEU A 4 6.79 -16.63 -8.27
C LEU A 4 6.47 -16.49 -6.77
N HIS A 5 6.38 -17.60 -6.04
CA HIS A 5 6.15 -17.60 -4.59
C HIS A 5 7.45 -17.71 -3.77
N GLN A 6 8.60 -17.89 -4.42
CA GLN A 6 9.90 -17.84 -3.75
C GLN A 6 10.55 -16.47 -3.91
N LEU A 7 10.91 -15.87 -2.78
CA LEU A 7 11.77 -14.68 -2.75
C LEU A 7 13.22 -15.09 -3.07
N PRO A 8 13.99 -14.23 -3.76
CA PRO A 8 15.44 -14.36 -3.85
C PRO A 8 16.08 -14.55 -2.48
N ALA A 9 17.04 -15.47 -2.38
CA ALA A 9 17.69 -15.81 -1.10
C ALA A 9 18.52 -14.65 -0.52
N ASP A 10 18.92 -13.70 -1.37
CA ASP A 10 19.78 -12.56 -1.09
C ASP A 10 19.01 -11.23 -1.01
N LEU A 11 17.68 -11.26 -0.91
CA LEU A 11 16.90 -10.05 -0.72
C LEU A 11 17.24 -9.41 0.65
N PRO A 12 17.67 -8.14 0.70
CA PRO A 12 17.92 -7.48 1.97
C PRO A 12 16.62 -7.39 2.78
N VAL A 13 16.75 -7.57 4.09
CA VAL A 13 15.64 -7.33 5.03
C VAL A 13 15.30 -5.84 4.97
N PRO A 14 14.03 -5.46 4.79
CA PRO A 14 13.63 -4.06 4.85
C PRO A 14 13.94 -3.47 6.23
N GLU A 15 14.56 -2.30 6.24
CA GLU A 15 14.77 -1.52 7.47
C GLU A 15 13.53 -0.66 7.75
N ASP A 16 13.14 -0.58 9.02
CA ASP A 16 12.08 0.33 9.45
C ASP A 16 12.67 1.74 9.60
N ASP A 17 12.23 2.68 8.76
CA ASP A 17 12.70 4.06 8.74
C ASP A 17 11.90 5.00 9.66
N GLY A 18 10.82 4.50 10.29
CA GLY A 18 9.95 5.27 11.19
C GLY A 18 9.14 6.39 10.51
N ALA A 19 9.16 6.51 9.17
CA ALA A 19 8.48 7.61 8.48
C ALA A 19 6.96 7.60 8.70
N ALA A 20 6.40 6.42 8.97
CA ALA A 20 4.97 6.19 9.16
C ALA A 20 4.50 6.20 10.64
N ASP A 21 5.39 6.36 11.62
CA ASP A 21 5.08 6.22 13.06
C ASP A 21 3.96 7.14 13.55
N HIS A 22 3.77 8.25 12.87
CA HIS A 22 2.76 9.24 13.20
C HIS A 22 1.35 8.87 12.71
N LEU A 23 1.20 7.88 11.83
CA LEU A 23 -0.06 7.54 11.14
C LEU A 23 -1.06 6.70 11.96
N PRO A 24 -0.67 5.78 12.86
CA PRO A 24 -1.63 5.02 13.66
C PRO A 24 -2.63 5.92 14.38
N GLY A 25 -3.92 5.59 14.27
CA GLY A 25 -5.02 6.37 14.86
C GLY A 25 -5.43 7.62 14.09
N ARG A 26 -4.69 8.02 13.04
CA ARG A 26 -5.10 9.13 12.17
C ARG A 26 -6.13 8.66 11.13
N PRO A 27 -7.13 9.49 10.80
CA PRO A 27 -8.02 9.21 9.69
C PRO A 27 -7.24 9.26 8.37
N ALA A 28 -7.58 8.37 7.45
CA ALA A 28 -7.05 8.45 6.09
C ALA A 28 -7.49 9.78 5.44
N PRO A 29 -6.59 10.46 4.72
CA PRO A 29 -6.93 11.68 3.99
C PRO A 29 -7.93 11.40 2.87
N ARG A 30 -8.74 12.40 2.54
CA ARG A 30 -9.68 12.35 1.41
C ARG A 30 -8.94 12.50 0.08
N ILE A 31 -8.29 11.43 -0.36
CA ILE A 31 -7.53 11.37 -1.61
C ILE A 31 -8.36 10.60 -2.66
N THR A 32 -8.31 11.07 -3.90
CA THR A 32 -8.85 10.39 -5.06
C THR A 32 -7.75 10.19 -6.09
N LEU A 33 -7.53 8.95 -6.53
CA LEU A 33 -6.46 8.55 -7.46
C LEU A 33 -7.07 8.07 -8.79
N PRO A 34 -6.43 8.35 -9.93
CA PRO A 34 -6.82 7.76 -11.21
C PRO A 34 -6.52 6.25 -11.22
N SER A 35 -7.42 5.45 -11.81
CA SER A 35 -7.23 4.01 -12.04
C SER A 35 -6.87 3.72 -13.49
N THR A 36 -6.13 2.63 -13.71
CA THR A 36 -5.90 2.05 -15.04
C THR A 36 -7.18 1.51 -15.70
N SER A 37 -8.24 1.31 -14.92
CA SER A 37 -9.59 1.01 -15.44
C SER A 37 -10.34 2.24 -15.98
N GLY A 38 -9.73 3.44 -15.91
CA GLY A 38 -10.35 4.71 -16.32
C GLY A 38 -11.29 5.34 -15.28
N ALA A 39 -11.64 4.61 -14.22
CA ALA A 39 -12.41 5.15 -13.09
C ALA A 39 -11.51 5.83 -12.05
N ALA A 40 -12.06 6.75 -11.26
CA ALA A 40 -11.36 7.31 -10.10
C ALA A 40 -11.61 6.47 -8.84
N VAL A 41 -10.59 6.31 -8.00
CA VAL A 41 -10.67 5.58 -6.72
C VAL A 41 -10.52 6.56 -5.56
N SER A 42 -11.54 6.70 -4.72
CA SER A 42 -11.48 7.53 -3.53
C SER A 42 -11.15 6.70 -2.29
N LEU A 43 -10.10 7.07 -1.57
CA LEU A 43 -9.72 6.41 -0.31
C LEU A 43 -10.77 6.63 0.80
N ALA A 44 -11.51 7.73 0.74
CA ALA A 44 -12.57 8.03 1.70
C ALA A 44 -13.80 7.12 1.54
N GLY A 45 -13.96 6.49 0.38
CA GLY A 45 -15.05 5.56 0.06
C GLY A 45 -14.70 4.10 0.30
N LEU A 46 -13.49 3.80 0.80
CA LEU A 46 -13.11 2.44 1.15
C LEU A 46 -14.01 1.94 2.29
N GLY A 47 -14.60 0.76 2.09
CA GLY A 47 -15.59 0.20 3.00
C GLY A 47 -15.02 -0.13 4.39
N ARG A 48 -15.86 -0.71 5.26
CA ARG A 48 -15.53 -1.04 6.66
C ARG A 48 -14.46 -2.15 6.84
N GLY A 49 -13.97 -2.74 5.76
CA GLY A 49 -12.97 -3.82 5.81
C GLY A 49 -11.55 -3.29 6.03
N ARG A 50 -10.59 -4.20 6.27
CA ARG A 50 -9.17 -3.84 6.26
C ARG A 50 -8.73 -3.56 4.83
N THR A 51 -8.29 -2.34 4.56
CA THR A 51 -7.62 -2.00 3.31
C THR A 51 -6.11 -2.02 3.52
N VAL A 52 -5.39 -2.64 2.57
CA VAL A 52 -3.93 -2.60 2.48
C VAL A 52 -3.58 -1.81 1.23
N LEU A 53 -2.84 -0.72 1.37
CA LEU A 53 -2.35 0.09 0.26
C LEU A 53 -0.90 -0.28 -0.01
N TYR A 54 -0.62 -0.73 -1.22
CA TYR A 54 0.75 -0.93 -1.70
C TYR A 54 1.19 0.31 -2.47
N VAL A 55 2.25 0.96 -2.02
CA VAL A 55 2.81 2.18 -2.62
C VAL A 55 4.22 1.86 -3.08
N TYR A 56 4.47 2.04 -4.37
CA TYR A 56 5.75 1.80 -5.02
C TYR A 56 6.16 3.06 -5.79
N PRO A 57 7.45 3.28 -6.08
CA PRO A 57 7.88 4.13 -7.19
C PRO A 57 7.35 3.62 -8.54
#